data_AF-A0AAV5WRI2-F1
#
_entry.id   AF-A0AAV5WRI2-F1
#
_cell.length_a   1.000
_cell.length_b   1.000
_cell.length_c   1.000
_cell.angle_alpha   90.00
_cell.angle_beta   90.00
_cell.angle_gamma   90.00
#
_symmetry.space_group_name_H-M   'P 1'
#
loop_
_entity.id
_entity.type
_entity.pdbx_description
1 polymer ?
#
loop_
_entity_poly.entity_id
_entity_poly.type
_entity_poly.pdbx_seq_one_letter_code
_entity_poly.pdbx_strand_id
1 'polypeptide(L)'
;EVAFDFTGVLDEGVAKLDNHTLTRLNPRRCWALQWAIDHMGALSTQAQKLRRQLTSYDKLLDSDDEQKLYLLWEKHPEKQNVSIVIGMLKVGKKKLFLLNEKQQNYEVEALCVLDFFVHESRQRQGFGHVLFDAMLVEEVLQPYQLAIDRPSNPFLCFIHKHYEISEPLWQSTNFVVFRSFFDDHQPRTNGRGFQSHSMSEKQSSRPNSRSSSISASPRHCFSHRGDSASGIIHGTAPVDARPTYAPDTPQGRKNTRDFGHTSLW
;
A
#
# COMPACT_ATOMS: atom_id res chain seq x y z
N GLU A 1 14.82 -11.50 -26.57
CA GLU A 1 15.88 -10.64 -27.14
C GLU A 1 15.33 -9.24 -27.35
N VAL A 2 16.19 -8.22 -27.34
CA VAL A 2 15.88 -6.82 -27.64
C VAL A 2 16.89 -6.35 -28.68
N ALA A 3 16.42 -5.75 -29.79
CA ALA A 3 17.27 -5.26 -30.89
C ALA A 3 17.93 -3.90 -30.54
N PHE A 4 18.65 -3.88 -29.43
CA PHE A 4 19.37 -2.73 -28.88
C PHE A 4 20.50 -3.22 -27.96
N ASP A 5 21.61 -2.49 -27.88
CA ASP A 5 22.67 -2.74 -26.90
C ASP A 5 22.46 -1.90 -25.64
N PHE A 6 22.22 -2.52 -24.49
CA PHE A 6 22.14 -1.80 -23.22
C PHE A 6 23.51 -1.49 -22.60
N THR A 7 24.62 -1.96 -23.18
CA THR A 7 25.99 -1.68 -22.68
C THR A 7 26.23 -0.18 -22.56
N GLY A 8 26.53 0.30 -21.34
CA GLY A 8 26.77 1.73 -21.07
C GLY A 8 25.51 2.59 -20.97
N VAL A 9 24.32 2.00 -21.18
CA VAL A 9 23.02 2.62 -20.90
C VAL A 9 22.47 2.13 -19.56
N LEU A 10 22.65 0.83 -19.29
CA LEU A 10 22.32 0.13 -18.06
C LEU A 10 23.56 -0.57 -17.51
N ASP A 11 23.57 -0.83 -16.20
CA ASP A 11 24.57 -1.69 -15.57
C ASP A 11 24.42 -3.13 -16.07
N GLU A 12 25.53 -3.81 -16.35
CA GLU A 12 25.54 -5.17 -16.88
C GLU A 12 25.10 -6.19 -15.81
N GLY A 13 24.28 -7.17 -16.20
CA GLY A 13 23.64 -8.07 -15.26
C GLY A 13 22.33 -7.47 -14.72
N VAL A 14 22.29 -7.11 -13.43
CA VAL A 14 21.07 -6.59 -12.80
C VAL A 14 21.09 -5.06 -12.77
N ALA A 15 20.30 -4.44 -13.64
CA ALA A 15 20.11 -2.99 -13.67
C ALA A 15 18.97 -2.57 -12.74
N LYS A 16 19.20 -1.56 -11.89
CA LYS A 16 18.18 -0.91 -11.08
C LYS A 16 17.50 0.21 -11.87
N LEU A 17 16.18 0.17 -11.94
CA LEU A 17 15.37 1.16 -12.66
C LEU A 17 14.36 1.79 -11.70
N ASP A 18 14.67 3.02 -11.28
CA ASP A 18 13.77 3.88 -10.52
C ASP A 18 13.13 4.96 -11.42
N ASN A 19 12.19 5.72 -10.88
CA ASN A 19 11.49 6.78 -11.63
C ASN A 19 12.48 7.82 -12.22
N HIS A 20 13.56 8.16 -11.50
CA HIS A 20 14.60 9.05 -12.00
C HIS A 20 15.30 8.47 -13.24
N THR A 21 15.70 7.20 -13.19
CA THR A 21 16.39 6.50 -14.28
C THR A 21 15.48 6.34 -15.50
N LEU A 22 14.21 5.96 -15.30
CA LEU A 22 13.22 5.88 -16.38
C LEU A 22 12.99 7.27 -17.02
N THR A 23 12.75 8.31 -16.22
CA THR A 23 12.57 9.69 -16.70
C THR A 23 13.80 10.21 -17.47
N ARG A 24 15.02 9.90 -17.00
CA ARG A 24 16.29 10.25 -17.65
C ARG A 24 16.49 9.52 -18.99
N LEU A 25 16.15 8.23 -19.03
CA LEU A 25 16.37 7.35 -20.18
C LEU A 25 15.29 7.47 -21.25
N ASN A 26 14.06 7.90 -20.90
CA ASN A 26 12.92 8.34 -21.73
C ASN A 26 12.62 7.53 -23.03
N PRO A 27 11.36 7.19 -23.38
CA PRO A 27 11.07 6.44 -24.61
C PRO A 27 11.65 7.03 -25.90
N ARG A 28 11.83 8.35 -25.98
CA ARG A 28 12.46 9.04 -27.14
C ARG A 28 13.97 8.82 -27.25
N ARG A 29 14.64 8.47 -26.16
CA ARG A 29 16.09 8.22 -26.05
C ARG A 29 16.39 6.72 -26.04
N CYS A 30 15.62 5.93 -25.28
CA CYS A 30 15.75 4.48 -25.21
C CYS A 30 14.37 3.78 -25.31
N TRP A 31 13.80 3.77 -26.51
CA TRP A 31 12.55 3.04 -26.81
C TRP A 31 12.62 1.55 -26.44
N ALA A 32 13.82 0.97 -26.58
CA ALA A 32 14.10 -0.43 -26.31
C ALA A 32 13.90 -0.81 -24.83
N LEU A 33 14.13 0.12 -23.90
CA LEU A 33 13.89 -0.10 -22.47
C LEU A 33 12.39 -0.18 -22.16
N GLN A 34 11.59 0.74 -22.72
CA GLN A 34 10.13 0.67 -22.61
C GLN A 34 9.62 -0.66 -23.16
N TRP A 35 10.03 -1.02 -24.38
CA TRP A 35 9.62 -2.27 -25.01
C TRP A 35 10.02 -3.49 -24.17
N ALA A 36 11.23 -3.53 -23.62
CA ALA A 36 11.69 -4.62 -22.76
C ALA A 36 10.82 -4.78 -21.50
N ILE A 37 10.51 -3.67 -20.82
CA ILE A 37 9.69 -3.68 -19.60
C ILE A 37 8.25 -4.10 -19.93
N ASP A 38 7.66 -3.53 -20.98
CA ASP A 38 6.29 -3.83 -21.38
C ASP A 38 6.14 -5.28 -21.86
N HIS A 39 7.15 -5.82 -22.55
CA HIS A 39 7.16 -7.21 -23.00
C HIS A 39 7.35 -8.19 -21.83
N MET A 40 8.31 -7.94 -20.92
CA MET A 40 8.49 -8.76 -19.72
C MET A 40 7.28 -8.70 -18.78
N GLY A 41 6.63 -7.54 -18.68
CA GLY A 41 5.35 -7.37 -18.00
C GLY A 41 4.23 -8.20 -18.60
N ALA A 42 4.10 -8.21 -19.93
CA ALA A 42 3.10 -9.02 -20.62
C ALA A 42 3.33 -10.53 -20.42
N LEU A 43 4.60 -10.97 -20.50
CA LEU A 43 4.99 -12.37 -20.25
C LEU A 43 4.71 -12.80 -18.80
N SER A 44 5.06 -11.98 -17.81
CA SER A 44 4.72 -12.23 -16.39
C SER A 44 3.20 -12.37 -16.18
N THR A 45 2.43 -11.49 -16.82
CA THR A 45 0.96 -11.48 -16.78
C THR A 45 0.38 -12.79 -17.32
N GLN A 46 0.94 -13.32 -18.42
CA GLN A 46 0.54 -14.60 -19.01
C GLN A 46 0.90 -15.78 -18.09
N ALA A 47 2.14 -15.83 -17.60
CA ALA A 47 2.62 -16.89 -16.71
C ALA A 47 1.82 -16.97 -15.40
N GLN A 48 1.46 -15.81 -14.81
CA GLN A 48 0.61 -15.71 -13.62
C GLN A 48 -0.89 -15.82 -13.91
N LYS A 49 -1.29 -15.93 -15.19
CA LYS A 49 -2.70 -16.02 -15.65
C LYS A 49 -3.57 -14.84 -15.20
N LEU A 50 -2.98 -13.64 -15.14
CA LEU A 50 -3.64 -12.42 -14.70
C LEU A 50 -4.43 -11.77 -15.85
N ARG A 51 -5.55 -11.13 -15.52
CA ARG A 51 -6.42 -10.44 -16.52
C ARG A 51 -5.89 -9.08 -16.97
N ARG A 52 -4.97 -8.48 -16.21
CA ARG A 52 -4.41 -7.14 -16.46
C ARG A 52 -2.94 -7.16 -16.12
N GLN A 53 -2.15 -6.49 -16.96
CA GLN A 53 -0.71 -6.38 -16.77
C GLN A 53 -0.36 -5.54 -15.54
N LEU A 54 0.43 -6.10 -14.62
CA LEU A 54 0.82 -5.43 -13.37
C LEU A 54 2.00 -4.48 -13.54
N THR A 55 2.85 -4.72 -14.52
CA THR A 55 4.12 -4.02 -14.73
C THR A 55 4.21 -3.56 -16.17
N SER A 56 4.28 -2.25 -16.40
CA SER A 56 4.53 -1.62 -17.69
C SER A 56 5.29 -0.32 -17.44
N TYR A 57 5.97 0.19 -18.45
CA TYR A 57 6.81 1.40 -18.37
C TYR A 57 6.03 2.59 -17.80
N ASP A 58 4.87 2.88 -18.39
CA ASP A 58 4.01 4.00 -17.97
C ASP A 58 3.56 3.85 -16.51
N LYS A 59 3.22 2.63 -16.07
CA LYS A 59 2.80 2.36 -14.68
C LYS A 59 3.91 2.52 -13.64
N LEU A 60 5.17 2.44 -14.05
CA LEU A 60 6.31 2.70 -13.17
C LEU A 60 6.59 4.21 -13.06
N LEU A 61 6.27 4.99 -14.10
CA LEU A 61 6.35 6.46 -14.08
C LEU A 61 5.17 7.10 -13.35
N ASP A 62 3.96 6.63 -13.59
CA ASP A 62 2.70 7.16 -13.05
C ASP A 62 2.40 6.67 -11.61
N SER A 63 3.33 5.96 -10.98
CA SER A 63 3.19 5.46 -9.61
C SER A 63 3.50 6.55 -8.59
N ASP A 64 2.50 6.92 -7.77
CA ASP A 64 2.70 7.77 -6.59
C ASP A 64 3.61 7.09 -5.53
N ASP A 65 3.61 5.76 -5.46
CA ASP A 65 4.49 5.00 -4.57
C ASP A 65 5.92 4.90 -5.12
N GLU A 66 6.91 4.84 -4.23
CA GLU A 66 8.32 4.54 -4.56
C GLU A 66 8.49 3.11 -5.10
N GLN A 67 8.15 2.90 -6.38
CA GLN A 67 8.35 1.65 -7.09
C GLN A 67 9.70 1.64 -7.81
N LYS A 68 10.34 0.46 -7.81
CA LYS A 68 11.63 0.19 -8.44
C LYS A 68 11.53 -1.14 -9.20
N LEU A 69 12.15 -1.21 -10.37
CA LEU A 69 12.25 -2.42 -11.17
C LEU A 69 13.72 -2.83 -11.28
N TYR A 70 14.03 -4.04 -10.82
CA TYR A 70 15.32 -4.68 -11.06
C TYR A 70 15.20 -5.53 -12.33
N LEU A 71 16.01 -5.24 -13.35
CA LEU A 71 15.97 -5.89 -14.65
C LEU A 71 17.27 -6.65 -14.89
N LEU A 72 17.19 -7.97 -15.00
CA LEU A 72 18.33 -8.83 -15.31
C LEU A 72 18.46 -8.99 -16.83
N TRP A 73 19.60 -8.61 -17.38
CA TRP A 73 19.92 -8.73 -18.80
C TRP A 73 21.39 -9.13 -19.03
N GLU A 74 21.67 -9.73 -20.18
CA GLU A 74 23.01 -10.07 -20.67
C GLU A 74 23.18 -9.59 -22.12
N LYS A 75 24.39 -9.26 -22.54
CA LYS A 75 24.68 -8.95 -23.95
C LYS A 75 24.57 -10.24 -24.78
N HIS A 76 24.00 -10.15 -25.99
CA HIS A 76 23.94 -11.33 -26.87
C HIS A 76 25.36 -11.74 -27.31
N PRO A 77 25.78 -13.01 -27.16
CA PRO A 77 27.15 -13.42 -27.44
C PRO A 77 27.55 -13.30 -28.92
N GLU A 78 26.63 -13.67 -29.83
CA GLU A 78 26.91 -13.70 -31.28
C GLU A 78 26.45 -12.45 -32.06
N LYS A 79 25.33 -11.83 -31.66
CA LYS A 79 24.71 -10.72 -32.39
C LYS A 79 25.17 -9.38 -31.84
N GLN A 80 25.80 -8.56 -32.67
CA GLN A 80 26.08 -7.16 -32.34
C GLN A 80 24.77 -6.37 -32.20
N ASN A 81 24.76 -5.40 -31.29
CA ASN A 81 23.61 -4.53 -31.00
C ASN A 81 22.32 -5.25 -30.56
N VAL A 82 22.45 -6.40 -29.89
CA VAL A 82 21.31 -7.15 -29.31
C VAL A 82 21.58 -7.47 -27.85
N SER A 83 20.56 -7.29 -27.02
CA SER A 83 20.56 -7.62 -25.59
C SER A 83 19.53 -8.73 -25.29
N ILE A 84 19.82 -9.57 -24.31
CA ILE A 84 18.95 -10.65 -23.86
C ILE A 84 18.45 -10.28 -22.45
N VAL A 85 17.18 -9.92 -22.35
CA VAL A 85 16.52 -9.71 -21.05
C VAL A 85 16.04 -11.06 -20.52
N ILE A 86 16.43 -11.39 -19.29
CA ILE A 86 16.25 -12.72 -18.67
C ILE A 86 15.11 -12.71 -17.66
N GLY A 87 15.01 -11.65 -16.85
CA GLY A 87 14.07 -11.58 -15.73
C GLY A 87 13.86 -10.15 -15.24
N MET A 88 12.80 -9.97 -14.46
CA MET A 88 12.48 -8.72 -13.78
C MET A 88 11.92 -8.97 -12.37
N LEU A 89 12.17 -8.04 -11.44
CA LEU A 89 11.60 -8.01 -10.10
C LEU A 89 11.16 -6.58 -9.80
N LYS A 90 9.86 -6.38 -9.61
CA LYS A 90 9.28 -5.10 -9.21
C LYS A 90 9.08 -5.09 -7.72
N VAL A 91 9.63 -4.09 -7.06
CA VAL A 91 9.41 -3.81 -5.64
C VAL A 91 8.84 -2.41 -5.46
N GLY A 92 8.23 -2.15 -4.31
CA GLY A 92 7.87 -0.80 -3.91
C GLY A 92 7.40 -0.75 -2.47
N LYS A 93 7.58 0.41 -1.82
CA LYS A 93 7.06 0.60 -0.46
C LYS A 93 5.53 0.61 -0.49
N LYS A 94 4.91 -0.05 0.50
CA LYS A 94 3.47 0.03 0.74
C LYS A 94 3.20 0.17 2.22
N LYS A 95 2.18 0.96 2.54
CA LYS A 95 1.61 1.04 3.88
C LYS A 95 0.65 -0.13 4.09
N LEU A 96 1.04 -1.09 4.93
CA LEU A 96 0.30 -2.32 5.19
C LEU A 96 -0.34 -2.30 6.58
N PHE A 97 -1.52 -2.88 6.67
CA PHE A 97 -2.16 -3.24 7.93
C PHE A 97 -2.08 -4.77 8.07
N LEU A 98 -1.30 -5.22 9.03
CA LEU A 98 -0.88 -6.62 9.18
C LEU A 98 -1.33 -7.18 10.52
N LEU A 99 -1.52 -8.49 10.56
CA LEU A 99 -1.91 -9.24 11.74
C LEU A 99 -0.88 -10.34 12.00
N ASN A 100 -0.34 -10.38 13.21
CA ASN A 100 0.48 -11.51 13.65
C ASN A 100 -0.39 -12.66 14.17
N GLU A 101 0.22 -13.83 14.42
CA GLU A 101 -0.49 -15.01 14.91
C GLU A 101 -1.29 -14.76 16.20
N LYS A 102 -0.75 -13.90 17.09
CA LYS A 102 -1.37 -13.47 18.35
C LYS A 102 -2.54 -12.50 18.16
N GLN A 103 -3.00 -12.29 16.92
CA GLN A 103 -4.07 -11.36 16.54
C GLN A 103 -3.78 -9.90 16.92
N GLN A 104 -2.49 -9.54 17.05
CA GLN A 104 -2.06 -8.16 17.27
C GLN A 104 -1.92 -7.45 15.93
N ASN A 105 -2.45 -6.23 15.87
CA ASN A 105 -2.46 -5.41 14.65
C ASN A 105 -1.17 -4.60 14.55
N TYR A 106 -0.62 -4.50 13.34
CA TYR A 106 0.55 -3.70 13.00
C TYR A 106 0.18 -2.78 11.83
N GLU A 107 0.72 -1.57 11.82
CA GLU A 107 0.71 -0.66 10.68
C GLU A 107 2.16 -0.34 10.37
N VAL A 108 2.61 -0.76 9.20
CA VAL A 108 4.01 -0.71 8.80
C VAL A 108 4.08 -0.23 7.36
N GLU A 109 5.02 0.67 7.08
CA GLU A 109 5.44 0.93 5.72
C GLU A 109 6.62 0.00 5.40
N ALA A 110 6.39 -0.97 4.52
CA ALA A 110 7.35 -2.04 4.22
C ALA A 110 7.64 -2.11 2.72
N LEU A 111 8.88 -2.52 2.37
CA LEU A 111 9.20 -2.85 0.99
C LEU A 111 8.47 -4.14 0.60
N CYS A 112 7.70 -4.06 -0.48
CA CYS A 112 6.90 -5.15 -0.98
C CYS A 112 7.45 -5.68 -2.30
N VAL A 113 7.46 -7.00 -2.48
CA VAL A 113 7.58 -7.62 -3.80
C VAL A 113 6.21 -7.60 -4.49
N LEU A 114 6.14 -6.96 -5.66
CA LEU A 114 4.89 -6.62 -6.36
C LEU A 114 4.73 -7.32 -7.73
N ASP A 115 5.83 -7.80 -8.32
CA ASP A 115 5.85 -8.66 -9.51
C ASP A 115 7.22 -9.32 -9.60
N PHE A 116 7.31 -10.60 -9.93
CA PHE A 116 8.59 -11.30 -10.07
C PHE A 116 8.51 -12.37 -11.15
N PHE A 117 9.37 -12.25 -12.17
CA PHE A 117 9.31 -13.09 -13.34
C PHE A 117 10.70 -13.34 -13.93
N VAL A 118 10.97 -14.60 -14.29
CA VAL A 118 12.12 -15.03 -15.09
C VAL A 118 11.58 -15.79 -16.29
N HIS A 119 12.09 -15.48 -17.47
CA HIS A 119 11.65 -16.11 -18.73
C HIS A 119 11.77 -17.64 -18.64
N GLU A 120 10.76 -18.36 -19.14
CA GLU A 120 10.59 -19.80 -18.91
C GLU A 120 11.82 -20.63 -19.31
N SER A 121 12.45 -20.30 -20.44
CA SER A 121 13.69 -20.98 -20.91
C SER A 121 14.92 -20.77 -20.03
N ARG A 122 14.87 -19.84 -19.06
CA ARG A 122 15.96 -19.51 -18.11
C ARG A 122 15.54 -19.75 -16.65
N GLN A 123 14.35 -20.27 -16.40
CA GLN A 123 13.94 -20.64 -15.04
C GLN A 123 14.78 -21.79 -14.48
N ARG A 124 14.87 -21.85 -13.14
CA ARG A 124 15.64 -22.86 -12.37
C ARG A 124 17.16 -22.88 -12.60
N GLN A 125 17.71 -21.94 -13.37
CA GLN A 125 19.16 -21.79 -13.63
C GLN A 125 19.85 -20.79 -12.69
N GLY A 126 19.23 -20.44 -11.55
CA GLY A 126 19.79 -19.52 -10.55
C GLY A 126 19.52 -18.03 -10.79
N PHE A 127 19.13 -17.60 -12.00
CA PHE A 127 18.87 -16.19 -12.32
C PHE A 127 17.85 -15.48 -11.40
N GLY A 128 16.83 -16.20 -10.91
CA GLY A 128 15.90 -15.63 -9.92
C GLY A 128 16.57 -15.32 -8.57
N HIS A 129 17.58 -16.09 -8.17
CA HIS A 129 18.37 -15.81 -6.97
C HIS A 129 19.24 -14.57 -7.17
N VAL A 130 20.02 -14.54 -8.25
CA VAL A 130 20.88 -13.39 -8.61
C VAL A 130 20.11 -12.07 -8.60
N LEU A 131 18.90 -12.07 -9.16
CA LEU A 131 18.05 -10.89 -9.25
C LEU A 131 17.48 -10.47 -7.87
N PHE A 132 17.11 -11.45 -7.03
CA PHE A 132 16.58 -11.19 -5.69
C PHE A 132 17.68 -10.78 -4.69
N ASP A 133 18.85 -11.42 -4.72
CA ASP A 133 20.04 -11.05 -3.95
C ASP A 133 20.48 -9.62 -4.25
N ALA A 134 20.55 -9.25 -5.53
CA ALA A 134 20.90 -7.89 -5.95
C ALA A 134 19.92 -6.84 -5.37
N MET A 135 18.63 -7.15 -5.33
CA MET A 135 17.62 -6.30 -4.68
C MET A 135 17.80 -6.23 -3.16
N LEU A 136 18.07 -7.36 -2.47
CA LEU A 136 18.32 -7.37 -1.03
C LEU A 136 19.54 -6.53 -0.63
N VAL A 137 20.64 -6.64 -1.40
CA VAL A 137 21.88 -5.88 -1.18
C VAL A 137 21.64 -4.38 -1.40
N GLU A 138 20.97 -4.02 -2.49
CA GLU A 138 20.75 -2.62 -2.88
C GLU A 138 19.71 -1.90 -2.02
N GLU A 139 18.73 -2.61 -1.47
CA GLU A 139 17.74 -2.07 -0.52
C GLU A 139 18.21 -2.19 0.94
N VAL A 140 19.32 -2.89 1.20
CA VAL A 140 19.91 -3.16 2.53
C VAL A 140 18.90 -3.85 3.47
N LEU A 141 18.26 -4.90 2.97
CA LEU A 141 17.21 -5.65 3.69
C LEU A 141 17.56 -7.12 3.87
N GLN A 142 17.00 -7.72 4.93
CA GLN A 142 16.92 -9.16 5.08
C GLN A 142 15.60 -9.68 4.47
N PRO A 143 15.59 -10.88 3.87
CA PRO A 143 14.41 -11.38 3.15
C PRO A 143 13.16 -11.60 4.03
N TYR A 144 13.31 -11.71 5.36
CA TYR A 144 12.17 -11.80 6.29
C TYR A 144 11.47 -10.44 6.54
N GLN A 145 12.12 -9.32 6.21
CA GLN A 145 11.59 -7.95 6.34
C GLN A 145 10.73 -7.53 5.14
N LEU A 146 10.58 -8.41 4.15
CA LEU A 146 9.78 -8.18 2.95
C LEU A 146 8.35 -8.66 3.12
N ALA A 147 7.41 -7.89 2.58
CA ALA A 147 6.06 -8.38 2.30
C ALA A 147 5.95 -8.78 0.82
N ILE A 148 5.10 -9.75 0.52
CA ILE A 148 4.93 -10.26 -0.86
C ILE A 148 3.45 -10.18 -1.25
N ASP A 149 3.11 -9.46 -2.32
CA ASP A 149 1.75 -9.45 -2.88
C ASP A 149 1.50 -10.75 -3.66
N ARG A 150 0.49 -11.54 -3.25
CA ARG A 150 0.01 -12.76 -3.95
C ARG A 150 1.13 -13.69 -4.43
N PRO A 151 2.01 -14.19 -3.54
CA PRO A 151 3.07 -15.10 -3.94
C PRO A 151 2.51 -16.37 -4.60
N SER A 152 3.16 -16.80 -5.69
CA SER A 152 2.91 -18.10 -6.28
C SER A 152 3.58 -19.21 -5.47
N ASN A 153 3.04 -20.43 -5.50
CA ASN A 153 3.65 -21.58 -4.81
C ASN A 153 5.13 -21.81 -5.18
N PRO A 154 5.55 -21.70 -6.46
CA PRO A 154 6.97 -21.76 -6.83
C PRO A 154 7.82 -20.66 -6.17
N PHE A 155 7.26 -19.47 -5.95
CA PHE A 155 7.97 -18.37 -5.31
C PHE A 155 8.14 -18.60 -3.81
N LEU A 156 7.13 -19.12 -3.10
CA LEU A 156 7.28 -19.54 -1.70
C LEU A 156 8.35 -20.64 -1.55
N CYS A 157 8.35 -21.64 -2.44
CA CYS A 157 9.39 -22.67 -2.47
C CYS A 157 10.79 -22.10 -2.77
N PHE A 158 10.88 -21.05 -3.59
CA PHE A 158 12.13 -20.34 -3.84
C PHE A 158 12.64 -19.62 -2.58
N ILE A 159 11.79 -18.86 -1.88
CA ILE A 159 12.18 -18.17 -0.64
C ILE A 159 12.66 -19.18 0.41
N HIS A 160 11.90 -20.25 0.66
CA HIS A 160 12.28 -21.30 1.60
C HIS A 160 13.62 -21.96 1.23
N LYS A 161 13.84 -22.27 -0.06
CA LYS A 161 15.07 -22.92 -0.52
C LYS A 161 16.32 -22.04 -0.35
N HIS A 162 16.19 -20.75 -0.59
CA HIS A 162 17.34 -19.86 -0.75
C HIS A 162 17.66 -19.04 0.50
N TYR A 163 16.66 -18.75 1.34
CA TYR A 163 16.83 -17.91 2.54
C TYR A 163 16.43 -18.64 3.83
N GLU A 164 16.08 -19.92 3.75
CA GLU A 164 15.67 -20.77 4.89
C GLU A 164 14.44 -20.26 5.67
N ILE A 165 13.68 -19.31 5.08
CA ILE A 165 12.48 -18.74 5.70
C ILE A 165 11.28 -19.65 5.45
N SER A 166 10.81 -20.29 6.51
CA SER A 166 9.55 -21.03 6.59
C SER A 166 8.41 -20.17 7.16
N GLU A 167 7.21 -20.75 7.27
CA GLU A 167 6.03 -20.14 7.93
C GLU A 167 5.49 -18.84 7.27
N PRO A 168 4.96 -18.91 6.04
CA PRO A 168 4.25 -17.80 5.42
C PRO A 168 2.92 -17.49 6.14
N LEU A 169 2.79 -16.27 6.65
CA LEU A 169 1.60 -15.73 7.32
C LEU A 169 0.73 -14.96 6.33
N TRP A 170 -0.28 -15.65 5.80
CA TRP A 170 -1.26 -15.09 4.86
C TRP A 170 -2.16 -14.04 5.50
N GLN A 171 -2.21 -12.86 4.89
CA GLN A 171 -3.01 -11.72 5.34
C GLN A 171 -4.31 -11.62 4.53
N SER A 172 -5.35 -11.02 5.12
CA SER A 172 -6.63 -10.77 4.44
C SER A 172 -6.51 -9.85 3.22
N THR A 173 -5.43 -9.08 3.12
CA THR A 173 -5.10 -8.16 2.01
C THR A 173 -4.48 -8.84 0.80
N ASN A 174 -4.34 -10.18 0.81
CA ASN A 174 -3.57 -11.01 -0.15
C ASN A 174 -2.05 -10.90 -0.06
N PHE A 175 -1.53 -10.10 0.88
CA PHE A 175 -0.11 -10.09 1.19
C PHE A 175 0.28 -11.31 2.01
N VAL A 176 1.53 -11.74 1.88
CA VAL A 176 2.19 -12.69 2.75
C VAL A 176 3.39 -12.00 3.37
N VAL A 177 3.54 -12.18 4.69
CA VAL A 177 4.74 -11.85 5.45
C VAL A 177 5.20 -13.13 6.16
N PHE A 178 6.41 -13.14 6.71
CA PHE A 178 6.91 -14.28 7.48
C PHE A 178 6.86 -13.98 8.98
N ARG A 179 7.01 -15.00 9.82
CA ARG A 179 6.94 -14.85 11.29
C ARG A 179 7.85 -13.73 11.82
N SER A 180 9.12 -13.73 11.41
CA SER A 180 10.13 -12.77 11.85
C SER A 180 10.00 -11.37 11.26
N PHE A 181 9.06 -11.14 10.34
CA PHE A 181 8.72 -9.78 9.88
C PHE A 181 8.31 -8.88 11.06
N PHE A 182 7.64 -9.46 12.07
CA PHE A 182 7.13 -8.70 13.21
C PHE A 182 8.19 -8.43 14.29
N ASP A 183 9.38 -9.03 14.23
CA ASP A 183 10.41 -8.91 15.27
C ASP A 183 11.01 -7.47 15.30
N ASP A 184 11.07 -6.81 14.13
CA ASP A 184 11.56 -5.43 13.96
C ASP A 184 10.46 -4.36 14.13
N HIS A 185 9.24 -4.74 14.50
CA HIS A 185 8.07 -3.85 14.49
C HIS A 185 7.31 -3.85 15.82
N GLN A 186 6.68 -2.71 16.15
CA GLN A 186 5.85 -2.59 17.33
C GLN A 186 4.36 -2.71 16.97
N PRO A 187 3.55 -3.43 17.76
CA PRO A 187 2.12 -3.53 17.51
C PRO A 187 1.46 -2.17 17.70
N ARG A 188 0.43 -1.87 16.90
CA ARG A 188 -0.45 -0.72 17.12
C ARG A 188 -1.12 -0.85 18.48
N THR A 189 -0.66 -0.07 19.45
CA THR A 189 -1.41 0.16 20.68
C THR A 189 -2.69 0.87 20.32
N ASN A 190 -3.86 0.25 20.57
CA ASN A 190 -5.16 0.89 20.42
C ASN A 190 -5.34 1.97 21.50
N GLY A 191 -4.69 3.10 21.28
CA GLY A 191 -4.72 4.29 22.12
C GLY A 191 -6.09 4.96 22.07
N ARG A 192 -7.08 4.38 22.76
CA ARG A 192 -8.06 5.21 23.47
C ARG A 192 -7.29 5.94 24.55
N GLY A 193 -6.67 7.05 24.18
CA GLY A 193 -6.04 7.99 25.09
C GLY A 193 -7.10 8.61 25.98
N PHE A 194 -7.53 7.88 27.01
CA PHE A 194 -7.94 8.52 28.25
C PHE A 194 -6.70 9.26 28.74
N GLN A 195 -6.60 10.54 28.38
CA GLN A 195 -5.72 11.47 29.07
C GLN A 195 -6.22 11.53 30.51
N SER A 196 -5.67 10.65 31.35
CA SER A 196 -5.58 10.88 32.78
C SER A 196 -4.69 12.10 32.96
N HIS A 197 -5.28 13.27 32.77
CA HIS A 197 -4.72 14.50 33.27
C HIS A 197 -4.73 14.37 34.79
N SER A 198 -3.59 13.93 35.32
CA SER A 198 -3.23 14.03 36.72
C SER A 198 -3.61 15.43 37.20
N MET A 199 -4.65 15.51 38.04
CA MET A 199 -5.13 16.74 38.65
C MET A 199 -4.03 17.26 39.58
N SER A 200 -3.11 18.04 39.03
CA SER A 200 -2.11 18.74 39.81
C SER A 200 -2.82 19.86 40.58
N GLU A 201 -2.99 19.68 41.89
CA GLU A 201 -3.58 20.67 42.78
C GLU A 201 -2.83 22.00 42.66
N LYS A 202 -3.43 22.99 42.00
CA LYS A 202 -2.94 24.37 42.04
C LYS A 202 -3.73 25.15 43.08
N GLN A 203 -3.00 25.47 44.16
CA GLN A 203 -3.48 26.15 45.34
C GLN A 203 -4.17 27.48 45.02
N SER A 204 -5.14 27.82 45.87
CA SER A 204 -5.90 29.06 45.80
C SER A 204 -5.06 30.29 46.13
N SER A 205 -5.05 31.29 45.24
CA SER A 205 -4.73 32.67 45.61
C SER A 205 -5.58 33.65 44.81
N ARG A 206 -6.61 34.23 45.45
CA ARG A 206 -7.25 35.48 44.98
C ARG A 206 -6.24 36.62 45.05
N PRO A 207 -6.39 37.65 44.21
CA PRO A 207 -6.89 38.89 44.77
C PRO A 207 -8.04 39.51 43.97
N ASN A 208 -8.57 40.61 44.50
CA ASN A 208 -9.87 41.19 44.18
C ASN A 208 -9.71 42.64 43.71
N SER A 209 -10.27 43.01 42.56
CA SER A 209 -10.45 44.43 42.18
C SER A 209 -11.62 44.64 41.23
N ARG A 210 -12.49 45.59 41.60
CA ARG A 210 -13.56 46.23 40.79
C ARG A 210 -12.91 46.96 39.59
N SER A 211 -13.55 47.32 38.48
CA SER A 211 -14.95 47.32 37.99
C SER A 211 -14.94 47.01 36.46
N SER A 212 -15.92 47.27 35.56
CA SER A 212 -17.14 48.10 35.56
C SER A 212 -18.17 47.64 34.50
N SER A 213 -19.26 48.40 34.35
CA SER A 213 -20.34 48.30 33.36
C SER A 213 -19.94 48.37 31.87
N ILE A 214 -20.65 47.61 31.02
CA ILE A 214 -21.34 48.07 29.78
C ILE A 214 -22.42 47.03 29.40
N SER A 215 -23.53 47.50 28.83
CA SER A 215 -24.71 46.72 28.44
C SER A 215 -24.66 46.22 26.98
N ALA A 216 -25.10 44.96 26.73
CA ALA A 216 -25.54 44.51 25.40
C ALA A 216 -26.44 43.26 25.47
N SER A 217 -27.42 43.21 24.55
CA SER A 217 -28.57 42.30 24.43
C SER A 217 -28.26 40.79 24.32
N PRO A 218 -29.24 39.89 24.64
CA PRO A 218 -29.04 38.45 24.59
C PRO A 218 -28.93 37.93 23.15
N ARG A 219 -27.91 37.11 22.87
CA ARG A 219 -27.82 36.27 21.67
C ARG A 219 -27.69 34.81 22.07
N HIS A 220 -28.38 33.95 21.31
CA HIS A 220 -28.58 32.53 21.61
C HIS A 220 -27.28 31.78 21.89
N CYS A 221 -27.23 31.13 23.06
CA CYS A 221 -26.24 30.11 23.36
C CYS A 221 -26.60 28.83 22.59
N PHE A 222 -26.03 28.64 21.40
CA PHE A 222 -25.98 27.31 20.80
C PHE A 222 -24.98 26.46 21.58
N SER A 223 -25.48 25.67 22.54
CA SER A 223 -24.66 24.62 23.12
C SER A 223 -24.34 23.60 22.03
N HIS A 224 -23.06 23.29 21.85
CA HIS A 224 -22.69 22.10 21.10
C HIS A 224 -23.16 20.87 21.91
N ARG A 225 -24.37 20.40 21.60
CA ARG A 225 -24.78 19.02 21.95
C ARG A 225 -23.76 18.10 21.29
N GLY A 226 -23.09 17.28 22.10
CA GLY A 226 -22.08 16.36 21.61
C GLY A 226 -22.72 15.28 20.74
N ASP A 227 -22.32 15.22 19.47
CA ASP A 227 -22.54 14.06 18.60
C ASP A 227 -21.70 12.88 19.11
N SER A 228 -22.20 12.21 20.14
CA SER A 228 -21.69 10.92 20.57
C SER A 228 -22.66 9.82 20.15
N ALA A 229 -22.27 9.07 19.13
CA ALA A 229 -22.98 7.88 18.66
C ALA A 229 -23.24 6.84 19.78
N SER A 230 -22.52 6.93 20.90
CA SER A 230 -22.76 6.18 22.13
C SER A 230 -24.21 6.27 22.63
N GLY A 231 -24.88 7.43 22.49
CA GLY A 231 -26.27 7.59 22.95
C GLY A 231 -27.29 6.83 22.08
N ILE A 232 -26.98 6.63 20.80
CA ILE A 232 -27.80 5.86 19.86
C ILE A 232 -27.63 4.36 20.12
N ILE A 233 -26.38 3.91 20.31
CA ILE A 233 -26.05 2.49 20.55
C ILE A 233 -26.67 1.97 21.85
N HIS A 234 -26.70 2.79 22.91
CA HIS A 234 -27.24 2.40 24.21
C HIS A 234 -28.70 2.81 24.44
N GLY A 235 -29.40 3.35 23.43
CA GLY A 235 -30.82 3.67 23.50
C GLY A 235 -31.18 4.82 24.46
N THR A 236 -30.20 5.61 24.92
CA THR A 236 -30.40 6.71 25.87
C THR A 236 -30.60 8.07 25.18
N ALA A 237 -30.47 8.13 23.85
CA ALA A 237 -30.78 9.32 23.07
C ALA A 237 -32.31 9.48 22.90
N PRO A 238 -32.89 10.67 23.16
CA PRO A 238 -34.30 10.92 22.84
C PRO A 238 -34.50 10.84 21.32
N VAL A 239 -35.47 10.04 20.90
CA VAL A 239 -35.87 9.95 19.49
C VAL A 239 -36.80 11.13 19.20
N ASP A 240 -36.26 12.19 18.60
CA ASP A 240 -37.07 13.33 18.17
C ASP A 240 -38.12 12.88 17.13
N ALA A 241 -39.38 13.26 17.35
CA ALA A 241 -40.47 12.91 16.45
C ALA A 241 -40.21 13.50 15.06
N ARG A 242 -40.18 12.65 14.02
CA ARG A 242 -39.99 13.10 12.64
C ARG A 242 -41.08 14.13 12.27
N PRO A 243 -40.73 15.32 11.76
CA PRO A 243 -41.73 16.27 11.30
C PRO A 243 -42.57 15.67 10.16
N THR A 244 -43.88 15.69 10.32
CA THR A 244 -44.82 15.26 9.26
C THR A 244 -44.95 16.38 8.23
N TYR A 245 -44.34 16.18 7.07
CA TYR A 245 -44.44 17.11 5.93
C TYR A 245 -45.65 16.77 5.07
N ALA A 246 -46.39 17.79 4.62
CA ALA A 246 -47.48 17.59 3.67
C ALA A 246 -46.94 17.00 2.33
N PRO A 247 -47.64 16.07 1.68
CA PRO A 247 -47.12 15.26 0.58
C PRO A 247 -46.69 16.09 -0.64
N ASP A 248 -47.30 17.26 -0.85
CA ASP A 248 -46.98 18.15 -1.97
C ASP A 248 -45.76 19.06 -1.77
N THR A 249 -45.20 19.10 -0.55
CA THR A 249 -43.94 19.81 -0.33
C THR A 249 -42.76 19.07 -0.98
N PRO A 250 -41.69 19.76 -1.42
CA PRO A 250 -40.50 19.10 -1.97
C PRO A 250 -39.91 18.04 -1.03
N GLN A 251 -39.96 18.29 0.28
CA GLN A 251 -39.50 17.36 1.30
C GLN A 251 -40.46 16.17 1.48
N GLY A 252 -41.78 16.40 1.41
CA GLY A 252 -42.80 15.35 1.39
C GLY A 252 -42.60 14.40 0.21
N ARG A 253 -42.49 14.93 -1.01
CA ARG A 253 -42.24 14.13 -2.23
C ARG A 253 -40.95 13.31 -2.15
N LYS A 254 -39.88 13.89 -1.60
CA LYS A 254 -38.61 13.17 -1.35
C LYS A 254 -38.80 12.02 -0.38
N ASN A 255 -39.46 12.25 0.77
CA ASN A 255 -39.74 11.20 1.74
C ASN A 255 -40.61 10.08 1.16
N THR A 256 -41.64 10.40 0.38
CA THR A 256 -42.49 9.40 -0.29
C THR A 256 -41.71 8.56 -1.31
N ARG A 257 -40.75 9.16 -2.03
CA ARG A 257 -39.90 8.42 -2.97
C ARG A 257 -38.88 7.54 -2.25
N ASP A 258 -38.22 8.07 -1.23
CA ASP A 258 -37.09 7.41 -0.57
C ASP A 258 -37.56 6.35 0.47
N PHE A 259 -38.81 6.42 0.95
CA PHE A 259 -39.39 5.48 1.94
C PHE A 259 -40.75 4.86 1.56
N GLY A 260 -41.28 5.12 0.36
CA GLY A 260 -42.60 4.61 -0.07
C GLY A 260 -42.70 3.10 -0.29
N HIS A 261 -41.56 2.39 -0.27
CA HIS A 261 -41.50 0.93 -0.32
C HIS A 261 -41.36 0.32 1.08
N THR A 262 -42.44 0.39 1.86
CA THR A 262 -42.59 -0.41 3.09
C THR A 262 -43.90 -1.19 3.06
N SER A 263 -43.81 -2.47 3.42
CA SER A 263 -44.92 -3.41 3.63
C SER A 263 -45.53 -4.05 2.35
N LEU A 264 -44.78 -4.98 1.75
CA LEU A 264 -45.35 -6.31 1.55
C LEU A 264 -44.73 -7.23 2.60
N TRP A 265 -45.60 -8.03 3.22
CA TRP A 265 -45.43 -8.92 4.37
C TRP A 265 -44.15 -9.75 4.38
#